data_AF-A0AAV0PUC0-F1
#
_entry.id   AF-A0AAV0PUC0-F1
#
_cell.length_a   1.000
_cell.length_b   1.000
_cell.length_c   1.000
_cell.angle_alpha   90.00
_cell.angle_beta   90.00
_cell.angle_gamma   90.00
#
_symmetry.space_group_name_H-M   'P 1'
#
loop_
_entity.id
_entity.type
_entity.pdbx_description
1 polymer ?
#
loop_
_entity_poly.entity_id
_entity_poly.type
_entity_poly.pdbx_seq_one_letter_code
_entity_poly.pdbx_strand_id
1 'polypeptide(L)'
;MKQIIAELVGSYVVVFVGCGFIMENKSSEMGVVSVGAAWGLAFMVMIYALGHVSGGHFNPAVTVALAASCSFPWKQVAGYVAAQVAGSSLAVLSLSFLFDHRSEVDVKVTVTRLQGSVSCSQGLAWEFVTSFFLMLTICGVAVDPRAVRFYLCLPP
;
A
#
# COMPACT_ATOMS: atom_id res chain seq x y z
N MET A 1 10.78 -14.57 10.30
CA MET A 1 10.76 -15.00 8.87
C MET A 1 9.37 -14.95 8.27
N LYS A 2 8.34 -15.62 8.83
CA LYS A 2 6.96 -15.61 8.28
C LYS A 2 6.40 -14.20 8.00
N GLN A 3 6.59 -13.28 8.94
CA GLN A 3 6.20 -11.87 8.83
C GLN A 3 6.83 -11.14 7.64
N ILE A 4 8.14 -11.33 7.44
CA ILE A 4 8.90 -10.70 6.35
C ILE A 4 8.40 -11.20 4.99
N ILE A 5 8.13 -12.50 4.87
CA ILE A 5 7.58 -13.09 3.64
C ILE A 5 6.17 -12.55 3.38
N ALA A 6 5.33 -12.44 4.42
CA ALA A 6 4.00 -11.87 4.27
C ALA A 6 4.04 -10.40 3.81
N GLU A 7 4.96 -9.57 4.35
CA GLU A 7 5.16 -8.19 3.89
C GLU A 7 5.65 -8.11 2.44
N LEU A 8 6.56 -9.00 2.04
CA LEU A 8 7.04 -9.08 0.66
C LEU A 8 5.90 -9.42 -0.30
N VAL A 9 5.14 -10.48 0.00
CA VAL A 9 4.03 -10.96 -0.85
C VAL A 9 2.91 -9.93 -0.89
N GLY A 10 2.51 -9.36 0.24
CA GLY A 10 1.45 -8.36 0.27
C GLY A 10 1.84 -7.08 -0.49
N SER A 11 3.07 -6.59 -0.33
CA SER A 11 3.55 -5.43 -1.09
C SER A 11 3.64 -5.72 -2.59
N TYR A 12 4.09 -6.92 -2.97
CA TYR A 12 4.07 -7.37 -4.35
C TYR A 12 2.64 -7.31 -4.92
N VAL A 13 1.66 -7.92 -4.26
CA VAL A 13 0.29 -7.98 -4.78
C VAL A 13 -0.34 -6.59 -4.87
N VAL A 14 -0.19 -5.76 -3.84
CA VAL A 14 -0.75 -4.41 -3.81
C VAL A 14 -0.20 -3.56 -4.96
N VAL A 15 1.12 -3.57 -5.17
CA VAL A 15 1.75 -2.82 -6.26
C VAL A 15 1.42 -3.42 -7.63
N PHE A 16 1.41 -4.75 -7.75
CA PHE A 16 1.09 -5.42 -9.01
C PHE A 16 -0.33 -5.06 -9.48
N VAL A 17 -1.32 -5.10 -8.58
CA VAL A 17 -2.71 -4.78 -8.91
C VAL A 17 -2.88 -3.28 -9.17
N GLY A 18 -2.37 -2.42 -8.29
CA GLY A 18 -2.52 -0.97 -8.42
C GLY A 18 -1.85 -0.41 -9.68
N CYS A 19 -0.58 -0.75 -9.89
CA CYS A 19 0.17 -0.32 -11.06
C CYS A 19 -0.33 -0.99 -12.34
N GLY A 20 -0.67 -2.28 -12.30
CA GLY A 20 -1.23 -2.98 -13.46
C GLY A 20 -2.56 -2.37 -13.92
N PHE A 21 -3.41 -1.96 -12.98
CA PHE A 21 -4.64 -1.25 -13.30
C PHE A 21 -4.36 0.10 -13.97
N ILE A 22 -3.38 0.87 -13.51
CA ILE A 22 -2.99 2.14 -14.14
C ILE A 22 -2.48 1.91 -15.58
N MET A 23 -1.69 0.86 -15.79
CA MET A 23 -1.18 0.51 -17.13
C MET A 23 -2.31 0.12 -18.08
N GLU A 24 -3.30 -0.64 -17.62
CA GLU A 24 -4.47 -0.99 -18.43
C GLU A 24 -5.39 0.23 -18.67
N ASN A 25 -5.48 1.12 -17.67
CA ASN A 25 -6.32 2.30 -17.74
C ASN A 25 -5.86 3.31 -18.82
N LYS A 26 -4.60 3.25 -19.22
CA LYS A 26 -4.07 4.08 -20.31
C LYS A 26 -4.79 3.84 -21.63
N SER A 27 -5.37 2.67 -21.83
CA SER A 27 -6.07 2.27 -23.05
C SER A 27 -7.59 2.43 -22.96
N SER A 28 -8.14 2.56 -21.75
CA SER A 28 -9.59 2.47 -21.48
C SER A 28 -10.21 3.72 -20.83
N GLU A 29 -9.39 4.74 -20.49
CA GLU A 29 -9.82 6.05 -19.96
C GLU A 29 -10.82 6.00 -18.78
N MET A 30 -10.67 5.04 -17.87
CA MET A 30 -11.44 4.97 -16.64
C MET A 30 -11.09 6.11 -15.67
N GLY A 31 -12.10 6.59 -14.94
CA GLY A 31 -11.98 7.74 -14.03
C GLY A 31 -11.16 7.47 -12.75
N VAL A 32 -10.78 8.54 -12.06
CA VAL A 32 -9.93 8.49 -10.85
C VAL A 32 -10.49 7.62 -9.70
N VAL A 33 -11.81 7.45 -9.64
CA VAL A 33 -12.47 6.62 -8.63
C VAL A 33 -12.13 5.14 -8.81
N SER A 34 -12.04 4.63 -10.04
CA SER A 34 -11.73 3.23 -10.28
C SER A 34 -10.28 2.90 -9.91
N VAL A 35 -9.35 3.83 -10.19
CA VAL A 35 -7.95 3.73 -9.78
C VAL A 35 -7.85 3.70 -8.25
N GLY A 36 -8.52 4.62 -7.56
CA GLY A 36 -8.56 4.64 -6.09
C GLY A 36 -9.17 3.35 -5.50
N ALA A 37 -10.24 2.84 -6.11
CA ALA A 37 -10.86 1.58 -5.70
C ALA A 37 -9.94 0.37 -5.90
N ALA A 38 -9.20 0.30 -7.02
CA ALA A 38 -8.24 -0.79 -7.27
C ALA A 38 -7.16 -0.87 -6.18
N TRP A 39 -6.57 0.28 -5.82
CA TRP A 39 -5.61 0.35 -4.71
C TRP A 39 -6.25 -0.05 -3.38
N GLY A 40 -7.39 0.56 -3.03
CA GLY A 40 -8.07 0.30 -1.75
C GLY A 40 -8.49 -1.16 -1.58
N LEU A 41 -9.06 -1.78 -2.62
CA LEU A 41 -9.46 -3.19 -2.60
C LEU A 41 -8.25 -4.12 -2.52
N ALA A 42 -7.15 -3.83 -3.23
CA ALA A 42 -5.93 -4.62 -3.12
C ALA A 42 -5.37 -4.60 -1.69
N PHE A 43 -5.30 -3.42 -1.07
CA PHE A 43 -4.92 -3.30 0.35
C PHE A 43 -5.88 -4.08 1.26
N MET A 44 -7.20 -3.92 1.09
CA MET A 44 -8.20 -4.63 1.90
C MET A 44 -8.01 -6.15 1.82
N VAL A 45 -7.91 -6.71 0.62
CA VAL A 45 -7.71 -8.15 0.40
C VAL A 45 -6.43 -8.61 1.08
N MET A 46 -5.33 -7.87 0.92
CA MET A 46 -4.06 -8.27 1.53
C MET A 46 -4.02 -8.14 3.04
N ILE A 47 -4.68 -7.13 3.60
CA ILE A 47 -4.82 -6.98 5.06
C ILE A 47 -5.66 -8.12 5.63
N TYR A 48 -6.75 -8.51 4.98
CA TYR A 48 -7.55 -9.66 5.44
C TYR A 48 -6.79 -10.98 5.30
N ALA A 49 -6.08 -11.18 4.20
CA ALA A 49 -5.35 -12.42 3.95
C ALA A 49 -4.10 -12.58 4.82
N LEU A 50 -3.33 -11.51 5.04
CA LEU A 50 -1.99 -11.58 5.64
C LEU A 50 -1.80 -10.69 6.87
N GLY A 51 -2.76 -9.84 7.21
CA GLY A 51 -2.69 -8.93 8.36
C GLY A 51 -2.48 -9.67 9.68
N HIS A 52 -3.13 -10.84 9.86
CA HIS A 52 -2.93 -11.68 11.03
C HIS A 52 -1.52 -12.31 11.13
N VAL A 53 -0.74 -12.30 10.03
CA VAL A 53 0.63 -12.84 9.98
C VAL A 53 1.65 -11.76 10.29
N SER A 54 1.59 -10.61 9.62
CA SER A 54 2.61 -9.54 9.74
C SER A 54 2.16 -8.24 10.38
N GLY A 55 0.86 -8.05 10.59
CA GLY A 55 0.25 -6.74 10.85
C GLY A 55 -0.20 -6.03 9.56
N GLY A 56 0.17 -6.54 8.38
CA GLY A 56 -0.30 -6.05 7.08
C GLY A 56 0.10 -4.62 6.78
N HIS A 57 1.39 -4.28 6.98
CA HIS A 57 1.85 -2.90 6.81
C HIS A 57 1.91 -2.54 5.31
N PHE A 58 2.58 -3.39 4.52
CA PHE A 58 2.79 -3.28 3.06
C PHE A 58 3.29 -1.91 2.58
N ASN A 59 3.82 -1.10 3.49
CA ASN A 59 4.19 0.28 3.28
C ASN A 59 5.29 0.69 4.29
N PRO A 60 6.45 1.20 3.80
CA PRO A 60 7.52 1.68 4.67
C PRO A 60 7.09 2.80 5.61
N ALA A 61 6.30 3.77 5.14
CA ALA A 61 5.82 4.89 5.95
C ALA A 61 4.92 4.41 7.09
N VAL A 62 4.02 3.45 6.82
CA VAL A 62 3.17 2.83 7.85
C VAL A 62 4.03 2.10 8.88
N THR A 63 5.02 1.32 8.43
CA THR A 63 5.93 0.59 9.33
C THR A 63 6.69 1.52 10.27
N VAL A 64 7.23 2.62 9.72
CA VAL A 64 7.96 3.61 10.51
C VAL A 64 7.02 4.35 11.47
N ALA A 65 5.82 4.74 11.01
CA ALA A 65 4.83 5.42 11.83
C ALA A 65 4.36 4.56 13.02
N LEU A 66 4.08 3.27 12.79
CA LEU A 66 3.72 2.34 13.86
C LEU A 66 4.87 2.09 14.85
N ALA A 67 6.12 2.12 14.37
CA ALA A 67 7.27 2.05 15.26
C ALA A 67 7.42 3.32 16.11
N ALA A 68 7.19 4.49 15.51
CA ALA A 68 7.21 5.78 16.18
C ALA A 68 6.08 5.94 17.21
N SER A 69 4.91 5.32 16.98
CA SER A 69 3.79 5.29 17.93
C SER A 69 3.93 4.22 19.04
N CYS A 70 5.10 3.57 19.14
CA CYS A 70 5.34 2.44 20.05
C CYS A 70 4.42 1.21 19.83
N SER A 71 3.76 1.14 18.68
CA SER A 71 2.88 0.03 18.29
C SER A 71 3.65 -1.11 17.59
N PHE A 72 4.90 -0.88 17.19
CA PHE A 72 5.74 -1.86 16.50
C PHE A 72 7.23 -1.77 16.91
N PRO A 73 7.96 -2.89 17.06
CA PRO A 73 9.36 -2.86 17.49
C PRO A 73 10.31 -2.32 16.40
N TRP A 74 11.05 -1.25 16.73
CA TRP A 74 12.05 -0.63 15.86
C TRP A 74 13.07 -1.61 15.24
N LYS A 75 13.45 -2.66 15.97
CA LYS A 75 14.40 -3.68 15.49
C LYS A 75 13.93 -4.43 14.23
N GLN A 76 12.62 -4.48 13.98
CA GLN A 76 12.04 -5.19 12.84
C GLN A 76 11.80 -4.29 11.62
N VAL A 77 11.83 -2.96 11.80
CA VAL A 77 11.48 -1.97 10.77
C VAL A 77 12.33 -2.15 9.52
N ALA A 78 13.65 -2.27 9.65
CA ALA A 78 14.53 -2.43 8.49
C ALA A 78 14.19 -3.68 7.65
N GLY A 79 13.85 -4.79 8.31
CA GLY A 79 13.47 -6.03 7.62
C GLY A 79 12.13 -5.92 6.89
N TYR A 80 11.16 -5.23 7.49
CA TYR A 80 9.86 -4.94 6.86
C TYR A 80 10.02 -4.02 5.65
N VAL A 81 10.74 -2.90 5.82
CA VAL A 81 10.99 -1.94 4.73
C VAL A 81 11.72 -2.62 3.57
N ALA A 82 12.76 -3.43 3.84
CA ALA A 82 13.46 -4.17 2.80
C ALA A 82 12.54 -5.14 2.04
N ALA A 83 11.68 -5.88 2.76
CA ALA A 83 10.71 -6.79 2.15
C ALA A 83 9.68 -6.05 1.29
N GLN A 84 9.16 -4.92 1.78
CA GLN A 84 8.18 -4.11 1.08
C GLN A 84 8.75 -3.51 -0.21
N VAL A 85 9.96 -2.96 -0.15
CA VAL A 85 10.67 -2.44 -1.33
C VAL A 85 10.95 -3.57 -2.32
N ALA A 86 11.47 -4.71 -1.86
CA ALA A 86 11.76 -5.85 -2.73
C ALA A 86 10.50 -6.40 -3.40
N GLY A 87 9.40 -6.58 -2.65
CA GLY A 87 8.12 -7.03 -3.20
C GLY A 87 7.56 -6.06 -4.24
N SER A 88 7.58 -4.77 -3.94
CA SER A 88 7.13 -3.71 -4.86
C SER A 88 7.97 -3.67 -6.14
N SER A 89 9.30 -3.80 -6.03
CA SER A 89 10.19 -3.84 -7.19
C SER A 89 9.93 -5.07 -8.06
N LEU A 90 9.74 -6.25 -7.45
CA LEU A 90 9.39 -7.47 -8.18
C LEU A 90 8.06 -7.33 -8.92
N ALA A 91 7.07 -6.68 -8.32
CA ALA A 91 5.78 -6.44 -8.96
C ALA A 91 5.90 -5.59 -10.23
N VAL A 92 6.65 -4.48 -10.16
CA VAL A 92 6.88 -3.60 -11.31
C VAL A 92 7.71 -4.32 -12.40
N LEU A 93 8.68 -5.16 -12.02
CA LEU A 93 9.43 -5.98 -12.96
C LEU A 93 8.53 -7.01 -13.66
N SER A 94 7.65 -7.69 -12.93
CA SER A 94 6.67 -8.61 -13.49
C SER A 94 5.71 -7.91 -14.44
N LEU A 95 5.20 -6.72 -14.07
CA LEU A 95 4.35 -5.92 -14.96
C LEU A 95 5.11 -5.49 -16.23
N SER A 96 6.35 -5.04 -16.09
CA SER A 96 7.19 -4.66 -17.23
C SER A 96 7.31 -5.83 -18.21
N PHE A 97 7.60 -7.04 -17.71
CA PHE A 97 7.68 -8.24 -18.54
C PHE A 97 6.35 -8.63 -19.19
N LEU A 98 5.23 -8.54 -18.45
CA LEU A 98 3.91 -8.96 -18.95
C LEU A 98 3.33 -8.00 -20.01
N PHE A 99 3.65 -6.71 -19.93
CA PHE A 99 3.15 -5.68 -20.84
C PHE A 99 4.10 -5.40 -22.02
N ASP A 100 5.38 -5.82 -21.95
CA ASP A 100 6.43 -5.60 -22.95
C ASP A 100 6.01 -5.93 -24.39
N HIS A 101 5.15 -6.94 -24.58
CA HIS A 101 4.71 -7.42 -25.90
C HIS A 101 3.28 -7.00 -26.29
N ARG A 102 2.53 -6.35 -25.40
CA ARG A 102 1.08 -6.10 -25.59
C ARG A 102 0.67 -4.64 -25.70
N SER A 103 1.52 -3.69 -25.29
CA SER A 103 1.07 -2.30 -25.14
C SER A 103 2.23 -1.34 -25.38
N GLU A 104 2.01 -0.24 -26.09
CA GLU A 104 2.93 0.92 -26.16
C GLU A 104 3.06 1.66 -24.81
N VAL A 105 2.62 1.04 -23.70
CA VAL A 105 2.48 1.65 -22.38
C VAL A 105 3.72 1.32 -21.54
N ASP A 106 4.59 2.33 -21.39
CA ASP A 106 5.77 2.27 -20.53
C ASP A 106 5.35 2.25 -19.05
N VAL A 107 5.96 1.35 -18.26
CA VAL A 107 5.76 1.23 -16.80
C VAL A 107 5.99 2.55 -16.05
N LYS A 108 6.74 3.50 -16.63
CA LYS A 108 6.91 4.86 -16.10
C LYS A 108 5.60 5.60 -15.84
N VAL A 109 4.50 5.22 -16.49
CA VAL A 109 3.16 5.79 -16.21
C VAL A 109 2.70 5.55 -14.77
N THR A 110 3.23 4.50 -14.13
CA THR A 110 2.87 4.12 -12.76
C THR A 110 3.64 4.92 -11.70
N VAL A 111 4.63 5.71 -12.11
CA VAL A 111 5.42 6.52 -11.19
C VAL A 111 4.64 7.77 -10.81
N THR A 112 4.50 8.03 -9.52
CA THR A 112 3.90 9.26 -9.01
C THR A 112 4.72 10.47 -9.45
N ARG A 113 4.08 11.40 -10.17
CA ARG A 113 4.66 12.65 -10.66
C ARG A 113 3.75 13.80 -10.26
N LEU A 114 4.33 14.98 -10.01
CA LEU A 114 3.55 16.21 -9.89
C LEU A 114 2.92 16.52 -11.26
N GLN A 115 1.61 16.71 -11.27
CA GLN A 115 0.86 17.01 -12.50
C GLN A 115 0.67 18.52 -12.65
N GLY A 116 0.86 19.03 -13.87
CA GLY A 116 0.60 20.44 -14.20
C GLY A 116 1.55 21.41 -13.50
N SER A 117 1.00 22.52 -12.99
CA SER A 117 1.76 23.59 -12.32
C SER A 117 1.83 23.45 -10.79
N VAL A 118 1.67 22.23 -10.27
CA VAL A 118 1.72 21.99 -8.81
C VAL A 118 3.16 22.14 -8.31
N SER A 119 3.36 23.01 -7.33
CA SER A 119 4.67 23.22 -6.69
C SER A 119 5.06 22.07 -5.78
N CYS A 120 6.37 21.94 -5.50
CA CYS A 120 6.88 20.89 -4.60
C CYS A 120 6.26 20.97 -3.19
N SER A 121 6.07 22.17 -2.65
CA SER A 121 5.44 22.37 -1.34
C SER A 121 3.96 21.95 -1.33
N GLN A 122 3.22 22.22 -2.41
CA GLN A 122 1.84 21.72 -2.55
C GLN A 122 1.80 20.21 -2.67
N GLY A 123 2.71 19.61 -3.45
CA GLY A 123 2.82 18.15 -3.54
C GLY A 123 3.09 17.50 -2.18
N LEU A 124 4.04 18.05 -1.41
CA LEU A 124 4.35 17.60 -0.06
C LEU A 124 3.13 17.73 0.88
N ALA A 125 2.38 18.83 0.77
CA ALA A 125 1.17 19.02 1.56
C ALA A 125 0.10 17.95 1.23
N TRP A 126 -0.08 17.62 -0.04
CA TRP A 126 -0.97 16.54 -0.46
C TRP A 126 -0.56 15.19 0.12
N GLU A 127 0.72 14.82 -0.03
CA GLU A 127 1.27 13.56 0.50
C GLU A 127 1.12 13.46 2.03
N PHE A 128 1.32 14.58 2.73
CA PHE A 128 1.14 14.64 4.17
C PHE A 128 -0.33 14.40 4.58
N VAL A 129 -1.27 15.10 3.94
CA VAL A 129 -2.71 14.99 4.27
C VAL A 129 -3.24 13.59 3.98
N THR A 130 -2.89 13.01 2.83
CA THR A 130 -3.34 11.65 2.47
C THR A 130 -2.73 10.59 3.37
N SER A 131 -1.43 10.70 3.69
CA SER A 131 -0.75 9.80 4.62
C SER A 131 -1.31 9.92 6.05
N PHE A 132 -1.69 11.13 6.46
CA PHE A 132 -2.36 11.36 7.73
C PHE A 132 -3.72 10.63 7.79
N PHE A 133 -4.55 10.73 6.76
CA PHE A 133 -5.83 10.00 6.73
C PHE A 133 -5.65 8.48 6.70
N LEU A 134 -4.65 7.99 5.97
CA LEU A 134 -4.28 6.57 6.00
C LEU A 134 -3.90 6.12 7.41
N MET A 135 -2.98 6.84 8.07
CA MET A 135 -2.55 6.49 9.43
C MET A 135 -3.66 6.65 10.47
N LEU A 136 -4.53 7.66 10.34
CA LEU A 136 -5.70 7.82 11.19
C LEU A 136 -6.62 6.60 11.08
N THR A 137 -6.84 6.12 9.86
CA THR A 137 -7.65 4.91 9.62
C THR A 137 -7.00 3.68 10.26
N ILE A 138 -5.70 3.46 10.01
CA ILE A 138 -4.95 2.32 10.58
C ILE A 138 -4.98 2.35 12.10
N CYS A 139 -4.70 3.51 12.71
CA CYS A 139 -4.74 3.65 14.16
C CYS A 139 -6.15 3.38 14.71
N GLY A 140 -7.19 3.88 14.04
CA GLY A 140 -8.58 3.69 14.46
C GLY A 140 -9.07 2.24 14.36
N VAL A 141 -8.64 1.49 13.34
CA VAL A 141 -9.15 0.12 13.11
C VAL A 141 -8.24 -0.98 13.67
N ALA A 142 -6.93 -0.78 13.67
CA ALA A 142 -5.95 -1.83 13.96
C ALA A 142 -5.18 -1.62 15.27
N VAL A 143 -5.04 -0.38 15.74
CA VAL A 143 -4.25 -0.06 16.95
C VAL A 143 -5.14 0.24 18.15
N ASP A 144 -6.27 0.92 17.98
CA ASP A 144 -7.18 1.27 19.08
C ASP A 144 -7.77 0.00 19.74
N PRO A 145 -7.50 -0.26 21.04
CA PRO A 145 -8.06 -1.41 21.75
C PRO A 145 -9.60 -1.43 21.78
N ARG A 146 -10.25 -0.26 21.67
CA ARG A 146 -11.72 -0.13 21.67
C ARG A 146 -12.33 -0.70 20.40
N ALA A 147 -11.65 -0.59 19.26
CA ALA A 147 -12.10 -1.16 18.00
C ALA A 147 -12.12 -2.70 18.05
N VAL A 148 -11.17 -3.31 18.76
CA VAL A 148 -11.08 -4.77 18.92
C VAL A 148 -12.05 -5.28 19.99
N ARG A 149 -12.30 -4.51 21.05
CA ARG A 149 -13.15 -4.92 22.19
C ARG A 149 -14.65 -4.95 21.87
N PHE A 150 -15.12 -4.20 20.88
CA PHE A 150 -16.54 -4.13 20.51
C PHE A 150 -17.13 -5.51 20.11
N TYR A 151 -16.33 -6.40 19.53
CA TYR A 151 -16.77 -7.75 19.13
C TYR A 151 -16.79 -8.77 20.27
N LEU A 152 -16.05 -8.54 21.36
CA LEU A 152 -15.96 -9.48 22.49
C LEU A 152 -17.00 -9.21 23.59
N CYS A 153 -17.76 -8.11 23.49
CA CYS A 153 -18.77 -7.70 24.47
C CYS A 153 -20.21 -7.83 23.97
N LEU A 154 -20.46 -8.39 22.78
CA LEU A 154 -21.83 -8.73 22.35
C LEU A 154 -22.26 -10.05 22.99
N PRO A 155 -23.44 -10.12 23.63
CA PRO A 155 -23.99 -11.39 24.08
C PRO A 155 -24.30 -12.30 22.88
N PRO A 156 -24.23 -13.63 23.05
CA PRO A 156 -24.51 -14.61 22.00
C PRO A 156 -25.96 -14.56 21.50
#